data_AF-A0A3M0ZR15-F1
#
_entry.id   AF-A0A3M0ZR15-F1
#
_cell.length_a   1.000
_cell.length_b   1.000
_cell.length_c   1.000
_cell.angle_alpha   90.00
_cell.angle_beta   90.00
_cell.angle_gamma   90.00
#
_symmetry.space_group_name_H-M   'P 1'
#
loop_
_entity.id
_entity.type
_entity.pdbx_description
1 polymer ?
#
loop_
_entity_poly.entity_id
_entity_poly.type
_entity_poly.pdbx_seq_one_letter_code
_entity_poly.pdbx_strand_id
1 'polypeptide(L)'
;MSFKLKLTLLVVFDVMLTVAVAGFLSYRESKWEIKKLARDLVVAKTEQAFALCERHYKTTGQPSEELKREIAAIQIAKDGYISVLSDKDGPNKGVLIVHPSDVGKSLYNDEFPHIKKILDEIDAHGKIHGYGNFTYYRQHTEAKGRQGEKKIGYFKYFAPWDWVILATGYEKDVFESRDTLRSTLIQVFLLVLLASVVLIYFIIQQMFKPIKRLTASTREVARGNWDVAIDYKSDDEIGTLAQSFNAMVQSLRENARIWHEFNVAREMQTRMLPTSFPEITGLQIAAKSFPAKEVGGDFYDFLELDYDKLGLVVGDVSGNGVSAAMVMTAAMSAIRFAAEEKHATDEVLQLANSRLCKDIQNNMFVALFYSIIDAKKRVVYYTNAGQTMPILWRQGQVQFLPQAENSDRFPLGIVRHCLYEQLAFDLKSGDILIFYTDGIVDAMNGRYEAYGFERFMNSISRYVHLSPTEMVEKLVLEIENYRGSSNFHDDVTLIIVKIK
;
A
#
# COMPACT_ATOMS: atom_id res chain seq x y z
N MET A 1 3.55 2.61 8.40
CA MET A 1 3.11 2.98 9.75
C MET A 1 3.65 4.38 10.02
N SER A 2 2.79 5.39 10.09
CA SER A 2 3.20 6.80 10.11
C SER A 2 4.10 7.11 11.30
N PHE A 3 5.03 8.07 11.13
CA PHE A 3 5.88 8.52 12.23
C PHE A 3 5.06 8.94 13.45
N LYS A 4 3.92 9.63 13.22
CA LYS A 4 2.97 10.00 14.28
C LYS A 4 2.38 8.78 14.99
N LEU A 5 1.94 7.74 14.27
CA LEU A 5 1.40 6.52 14.91
C LEU A 5 2.49 5.78 15.71
N LYS A 6 3.70 5.66 15.16
CA LYS A 6 4.82 5.07 15.89
C LYS A 6 5.09 5.85 17.17
N LEU A 7 5.10 7.18 17.10
CA LEU A 7 5.29 8.04 18.25
C LEU A 7 4.16 7.89 19.26
N THR A 8 2.89 7.87 18.84
CA THR A 8 1.76 7.71 19.77
C THR A 8 1.74 6.35 20.44
N LEU A 9 1.98 5.26 19.70
CA LEU A 9 2.07 3.92 20.30
C LEU A 9 3.27 3.78 21.22
N LEU A 10 4.40 4.38 20.86
CA LEU A 10 5.59 4.40 21.70
C LEU A 10 5.36 5.19 22.98
N VAL A 11 4.68 6.35 22.91
CA VAL A 11 4.29 7.13 24.08
C VAL A 11 3.30 6.37 24.96
N VAL A 12 2.28 5.72 24.38
CA VAL A 12 1.32 4.91 25.15
C VAL A 12 2.01 3.73 25.84
N PHE A 13 2.90 3.04 25.13
CA PHE A 13 3.68 1.94 25.69
C PHE A 13 4.63 2.40 26.80
N ASP A 14 5.33 3.51 26.59
CA ASP A 14 6.26 4.08 27.56
C ASP A 14 5.53 4.55 28.83
N VAL A 15 4.37 5.21 28.68
CA VAL A 15 3.52 5.58 29.81
C VAL A 15 3.04 4.35 30.58
N MET A 16 2.59 3.30 29.90
CA MET A 16 2.17 2.04 30.54
C MET A 16 3.32 1.37 31.30
N LEU A 17 4.50 1.29 30.67
CA LEU A 17 5.68 0.69 31.26
C LEU A 17 6.14 1.50 32.48
N THR A 18 6.13 2.83 32.37
CA THR A 18 6.51 3.76 33.44
C THR A 18 5.58 3.63 34.64
N VAL A 19 4.26 3.61 34.41
CA VAL A 19 3.26 3.44 35.48
C VAL A 19 3.41 2.08 36.15
N ALA A 20 3.65 1.00 35.39
CA ALA A 20 3.84 -0.34 35.93
C ALA A 20 5.12 -0.43 36.80
N VAL A 21 6.24 0.09 36.30
CA VAL A 21 7.53 0.08 37.00
C VAL A 21 7.48 0.97 38.24
N ALA A 22 6.95 2.20 38.12
CA ALA A 22 6.79 3.12 39.24
C ALA A 22 5.85 2.55 40.31
N GLY A 23 4.74 1.93 39.90
CA GLY A 23 3.83 1.25 40.83
C GLY A 23 4.50 0.10 41.57
N PHE A 24 5.32 -0.71 40.88
CA PHE A 24 6.07 -1.81 41.49
C PHE A 24 7.15 -1.33 42.46
N LEU A 25 7.93 -0.31 42.08
CA LEU A 25 8.97 0.27 42.93
C LEU A 25 8.38 0.96 44.16
N SER A 26 7.33 1.77 43.99
CA SER A 26 6.64 2.45 45.08
C SER A 26 6.02 1.45 46.07
N TYR A 27 5.42 0.37 45.58
CA TYR A 27 4.92 -0.71 46.44
C TYR A 27 6.04 -1.40 47.23
N ARG A 28 7.18 -1.66 46.58
CA ARG A 28 8.33 -2.30 47.21
C ARG A 28 8.94 -1.41 48.30
N GLU A 29 9.17 -0.13 48.03
CA GLU A 29 9.72 0.83 49.00
C GLU A 29 8.76 1.05 50.18
N SER A 30 7.47 1.28 49.90
CA SER A 30 6.44 1.47 50.93
C SER A 30 6.40 0.30 51.92
N LYS A 31 6.57 -0.94 51.43
CA LYS A 31 6.61 -2.13 52.29
C LYS A 31 7.78 -2.13 53.29
N TRP A 32 8.95 -1.62 52.90
CA TRP A 32 10.12 -1.55 53.78
C TRP A 32 9.99 -0.40 54.78
N GLU A 33 9.58 0.78 54.33
CA GLU A 33 9.42 1.95 55.19
C GLU A 33 8.34 1.77 56.26
N ILE A 34 7.18 1.21 55.90
CA ILE A 34 6.13 0.95 56.89
C ILE A 34 6.61 -0.05 57.94
N LYS A 35 7.42 -1.07 57.56
CA LYS A 35 8.01 -2.02 58.52
C LYS A 35 9.02 -1.38 59.46
N LYS A 36 9.77 -0.40 58.96
CA LYS A 36 10.74 0.37 59.75
C LYS A 36 10.01 1.29 60.74
N LEU A 37 9.05 2.07 60.27
CA LEU A 37 8.21 2.94 61.11
C LEU A 37 7.47 2.16 62.21
N ALA A 38 6.95 0.97 61.89
CA ALA A 38 6.34 0.07 62.86
C ALA A 38 7.30 -0.33 63.98
N ARG A 39 8.56 -0.64 63.64
CA ARG A 39 9.61 -0.98 64.61
C ARG A 39 10.01 0.23 65.45
N ASP A 40 10.25 1.36 64.80
CA ASP A 40 10.67 2.61 65.45
C ASP A 40 9.60 3.09 66.43
N LEU A 41 8.31 2.94 66.10
CA LEU A 41 7.20 3.27 66.99
C LEU A 41 7.24 2.46 68.29
N VAL A 42 7.38 1.12 68.20
CA VAL A 42 7.37 0.25 69.39
C VAL A 42 8.63 0.47 70.23
N VAL A 43 9.79 0.71 69.60
CA VAL A 43 11.04 1.09 70.29
C VAL A 43 10.86 2.41 71.04
N ALA A 44 10.42 3.47 70.35
CA ALA A 44 10.26 4.80 70.94
C ALA A 44 9.30 4.79 72.14
N LYS A 45 8.22 4.00 72.07
CA LYS A 45 7.27 3.83 73.18
C LYS A 45 7.84 3.05 74.36
N THR A 46 8.67 2.04 74.09
CA THR A 46 9.41 1.32 75.15
C THR A 46 10.42 2.24 75.82
N GLU A 47 11.17 3.03 75.05
CA GLU A 47 12.13 4.00 75.57
C GLU A 47 11.45 5.11 76.37
N GLN A 48 10.26 5.56 75.95
CA GLN A 48 9.44 6.48 76.73
C GLN A 48 9.11 5.90 78.12
N ALA A 49 8.64 4.66 78.19
CA ALA A 49 8.35 4.00 79.46
C ALA A 49 9.61 3.74 80.30
N PHE A 50 10.73 3.40 79.65
CA PHE A 50 12.04 3.24 80.29
C PHE A 50 12.53 4.54 80.93
N ALA A 51 12.42 5.67 80.21
CA ALA A 51 12.79 6.99 80.72
C ALA A 51 11.91 7.43 81.91
N LEU A 52 10.62 7.08 81.91
CA LEU A 52 9.75 7.29 83.07
C LEU A 52 10.25 6.48 84.29
N CYS A 53 10.66 5.23 84.10
CA CYS A 53 11.25 4.42 85.16
C CYS A 53 12.53 5.06 85.71
N GLU A 54 13.44 5.51 84.85
CA GLU A 54 14.67 6.20 85.26
C GLU A 54 14.39 7.47 86.06
N ARG A 55 13.44 8.28 85.60
CA ARG A 55 13.05 9.52 86.27
C ARG A 55 12.53 9.25 87.67
N HIS A 56 11.58 8.32 87.80
CA HIS A 56 11.00 7.97 89.11
C HIS A 56 12.02 7.31 90.04
N TYR A 57 12.92 6.48 89.51
CA TYR A 57 14.00 5.88 90.28
C TYR A 57 14.92 6.94 90.87
N LYS A 58 15.31 7.97 90.10
CA LYS A 58 16.14 9.07 90.60
C LYS A 58 15.46 9.91 91.68
N THR A 59 14.13 10.08 91.61
CA THR A 59 13.37 10.91 92.57
C THR A 59 12.99 10.17 93.85
N THR A 60 12.58 8.90 93.73
CA THR A 60 11.92 8.16 94.83
C THR A 60 12.59 6.84 95.19
N GLY A 61 13.48 6.30 94.34
CA GLY A 61 14.18 5.02 94.54
C GLY A 61 13.31 3.76 94.45
N GLN A 62 11.99 3.88 94.64
CA GLN A 62 11.02 2.78 94.58
C GLN A 62 9.91 3.06 93.56
N PRO A 63 9.30 2.01 92.98
CA PRO A 63 8.25 2.19 92.00
C PRO A 63 6.95 2.70 92.65
N SER A 64 6.46 3.86 92.21
CA SER A 64 5.20 4.45 92.69
C SER A 64 3.98 3.95 91.90
N GLU A 65 2.79 4.00 92.50
CA GLU A 65 1.53 3.74 91.79
C GLU A 65 1.25 4.77 90.69
N GLU A 66 1.79 5.98 90.82
CA GLU A 66 1.75 7.02 89.79
C GLU A 66 2.52 6.60 88.54
N LEU A 67 3.76 6.10 88.69
CA LEU A 67 4.56 5.58 87.58
C LEU A 67 3.84 4.47 86.82
N LYS A 68 3.22 3.53 87.54
CA LYS A 68 2.48 2.42 86.90
C LYS A 68 1.32 2.94 86.05
N ARG A 69 0.62 3.99 86.50
CA ARG A 69 -0.46 4.63 85.71
C ARG A 69 0.09 5.37 84.50
N GLU A 70 1.21 6.10 84.64
CA GLU A 70 1.84 6.79 83.51
C GLU A 70 2.29 5.81 82.42
N ILE A 71 2.91 4.68 82.80
CA ILE A 71 3.30 3.64 81.85
C ILE A 71 2.07 3.00 81.19
N ALA A 72 1.03 2.68 81.95
CA ALA A 72 -0.21 2.08 81.42
C ALA A 72 -0.96 3.01 80.44
N ALA A 73 -0.81 4.33 80.59
CA ALA A 73 -1.44 5.32 79.72
C ALA A 73 -0.74 5.46 78.35
N ILE A 74 0.46 4.89 78.17
CA ILE A 74 1.17 4.94 76.89
C ILE A 74 0.51 3.98 75.90
N GLN A 75 -0.27 4.55 74.98
CA GLN A 75 -0.88 3.82 73.87
C GLN A 75 0.10 3.58 72.71
N ILE A 76 -0.02 2.40 72.09
CA ILE A 76 0.74 2.02 70.89
C ILE A 76 -0.24 1.73 69.76
N ALA A 77 -0.21 2.56 68.72
CA ALA A 77 -1.20 2.49 67.65
C ALA A 77 -2.64 2.47 68.20
N LYS A 78 -3.53 1.61 67.68
CA LYS A 78 -4.93 1.55 68.10
C LYS A 78 -5.17 0.71 69.35
N ASP A 79 -4.75 -0.55 69.33
CA ASP A 79 -5.02 -1.53 70.40
C ASP A 79 -3.75 -2.03 71.12
N GLY A 80 -2.58 -1.45 70.81
CA GLY A 80 -1.30 -1.83 71.42
C GLY A 80 -1.07 -1.16 72.78
N TYR A 81 -0.26 -1.80 73.62
CA TYR A 81 -0.06 -1.43 75.01
C TYR A 81 1.34 -1.80 75.52
N ILE A 82 1.74 -1.15 76.62
CA ILE A 82 2.96 -1.48 77.37
C ILE A 82 2.62 -2.43 78.51
N SER A 83 3.44 -3.46 78.66
CA SER A 83 3.44 -4.38 79.80
C SER A 83 4.75 -4.27 80.55
N VAL A 84 4.71 -4.35 81.87
CA VAL A 84 5.92 -4.44 82.70
C VAL A 84 5.89 -5.76 83.46
N LEU A 85 6.96 -6.53 83.39
CA LEU A 85 7.12 -7.83 84.04
C LEU A 85 8.24 -7.75 85.08
N SER A 86 8.13 -8.50 86.18
CA SER A 86 9.25 -8.71 87.09
C SER A 86 10.15 -9.83 86.58
N ASP A 87 11.46 -9.61 86.59
CA ASP A 87 12.51 -10.60 86.32
C ASP A 87 13.28 -10.97 87.61
N LYS A 88 12.64 -10.79 88.76
CA LYS A 88 13.19 -11.21 90.05
C LYS A 88 13.16 -12.72 90.15
N ASP A 89 14.32 -13.31 90.40
CA ASP A 89 14.44 -14.75 90.58
C ASP A 89 13.62 -15.23 91.79
N GLY A 90 13.01 -16.42 91.66
CA GLY A 90 12.07 -16.96 92.64
C GLY A 90 10.60 -16.85 92.19
N PRO A 91 9.62 -16.86 93.12
CA PRO A 91 8.20 -17.01 92.80
C PRO A 91 7.59 -15.82 92.04
N ASN A 92 8.30 -14.69 91.98
CA ASN A 92 7.85 -13.47 91.31
C ASN A 92 8.35 -13.32 89.88
N LYS A 93 9.11 -14.29 89.35
CA LYS A 93 9.62 -14.24 87.98
C LYS A 93 8.46 -14.27 86.97
N GLY A 94 8.50 -13.34 86.02
CA GLY A 94 7.47 -13.12 85.01
C GLY A 94 6.12 -12.59 85.54
N VAL A 95 6.04 -12.09 86.78
CA VAL A 95 4.80 -11.49 87.30
C VAL A 95 4.56 -10.14 86.62
N LEU A 96 3.35 -9.94 86.09
CA LEU A 96 2.92 -8.67 85.50
C LEU A 96 2.75 -7.59 86.56
N ILE A 97 3.47 -6.48 86.39
CA ILE A 97 3.46 -5.31 87.27
C ILE A 97 2.56 -4.22 86.66
N VAL A 98 2.64 -4.03 85.35
CA VAL A 98 1.77 -3.12 84.58
C VAL A 98 1.20 -3.91 83.43
N HIS A 99 -0.11 -3.97 83.33
CA HIS A 99 -0.83 -4.57 82.20
C HIS A 99 -2.24 -3.95 82.15
N PRO A 100 -2.85 -3.79 80.96
CA PRO A 100 -4.21 -3.27 80.86
C PRO A 100 -5.28 -4.11 81.59
N SER A 101 -5.02 -5.39 81.86
CA SER A 101 -6.07 -6.30 82.39
C SER A 101 -5.62 -7.45 83.28
N ASP A 102 -4.31 -7.72 83.43
CA ASP A 102 -3.81 -8.99 83.99
C ASP A 102 -2.70 -8.80 85.04
N VAL A 103 -2.69 -7.64 85.71
CA VAL A 103 -1.69 -7.32 86.75
C VAL A 103 -1.69 -8.39 87.85
N GLY A 104 -0.50 -8.83 88.25
CA GLY A 104 -0.27 -9.85 89.28
C GLY A 104 -0.21 -11.29 88.77
N LYS A 105 -0.55 -11.56 87.50
CA LYS A 105 -0.40 -12.91 86.91
C LYS A 105 1.07 -13.18 86.57
N SER A 106 1.58 -14.37 86.90
CA SER A 106 2.87 -14.84 86.40
C SER A 106 2.71 -15.38 84.98
N LEU A 107 3.49 -14.82 84.06
CA LEU A 107 3.58 -15.27 82.67
C LEU A 107 4.85 -16.08 82.41
N TYR A 108 5.62 -16.44 83.44
CA TYR A 108 6.74 -17.38 83.31
C TYR A 108 6.21 -18.82 83.38
N ASN A 109 5.52 -19.25 82.32
CA ASN A 109 4.95 -20.58 82.20
C ASN A 109 4.91 -21.03 80.72
N ASP A 110 4.52 -22.28 80.49
CA ASP A 110 4.48 -22.86 79.15
C ASP A 110 3.29 -22.37 78.31
N GLU A 111 2.30 -21.68 78.91
CA GLU A 111 1.21 -21.03 78.17
C GLU A 111 1.69 -19.76 77.45
N PHE A 112 2.69 -19.06 78.00
CA PHE A 112 3.28 -17.84 77.42
C PHE A 112 4.74 -18.07 77.00
N PRO A 113 5.01 -18.96 76.02
CA PRO A 113 6.38 -19.35 75.65
C PRO A 113 7.21 -18.17 75.10
N HIS A 114 6.55 -17.15 74.54
CA HIS A 114 7.19 -15.93 74.08
C HIS A 114 7.70 -15.06 75.24
N ILE A 115 6.98 -15.01 76.37
CA ILE A 115 7.42 -14.27 77.57
C ILE A 115 8.56 -15.03 78.26
N LYS A 116 8.44 -16.36 78.37
CA LYS A 116 9.51 -17.23 78.86
C LYS A 116 10.82 -17.00 78.10
N LYS A 117 10.75 -17.03 76.76
CA LYS A 117 11.89 -16.76 75.88
C LYS A 117 12.51 -15.38 76.11
N ILE A 118 11.70 -14.33 76.30
CA ILE A 118 12.20 -12.97 76.56
C ILE A 118 12.99 -12.92 77.87
N LEU A 119 12.46 -13.52 78.94
CA LEU A 119 13.09 -13.54 80.25
C LEU A 119 14.38 -14.38 80.23
N ASP A 120 14.33 -15.58 79.66
CA ASP A 120 15.51 -16.44 79.49
C ASP A 120 16.61 -15.75 78.64
N GLU A 121 16.21 -14.96 77.64
CA GLU A 121 17.13 -14.19 76.80
C GLU A 121 17.81 -13.04 77.58
N ILE A 122 17.10 -12.37 78.49
CA ILE A 122 17.68 -11.35 79.38
C ILE A 122 18.67 -11.97 80.36
N ASP A 123 18.31 -13.10 80.97
CA ASP A 123 19.18 -13.85 81.88
C ASP A 123 20.47 -14.28 81.19
N ALA A 124 20.39 -14.80 79.96
CA ALA A 124 21.53 -15.24 79.18
C ALA A 124 22.52 -14.09 78.83
N HIS A 125 22.03 -12.85 78.76
CA HIS A 125 22.86 -11.66 78.52
C HIS A 125 23.38 -11.00 79.81
N GLY A 126 23.23 -11.64 80.97
CA GLY A 126 23.85 -11.20 82.22
C GLY A 126 23.19 -9.96 82.85
N LYS A 127 21.90 -9.69 82.57
CA LYS A 127 21.12 -8.60 83.17
C LYS A 127 21.79 -7.22 83.05
N ILE A 128 22.45 -6.95 81.92
CA ILE A 128 23.09 -5.66 81.62
C ILE A 128 22.02 -4.55 81.59
N HIS A 129 22.33 -3.39 82.16
CA HIS A 129 21.41 -2.25 82.21
C HIS A 129 21.00 -1.82 80.79
N GLY A 130 19.70 -1.96 80.47
CA GLY A 130 19.14 -1.51 79.20
C GLY A 130 19.22 -2.51 78.03
N TYR A 131 19.48 -3.81 78.27
CA TYR A 131 19.37 -4.83 77.22
C TYR A 131 17.95 -4.86 76.63
N GLY A 132 17.82 -4.80 75.30
CA GLY A 132 16.52 -4.86 74.64
C GLY A 132 16.57 -5.51 73.26
N ASN A 133 15.54 -6.30 72.95
CA ASN A 133 15.44 -7.01 71.67
C ASN A 133 13.99 -7.01 71.14
N PHE A 134 13.85 -7.30 69.86
CA PHE A 134 12.56 -7.46 69.20
C PHE A 134 12.05 -8.89 69.32
N THR A 135 10.73 -9.01 69.45
CA THR A 135 10.03 -10.29 69.41
C THR A 135 8.85 -10.23 68.45
N TYR A 136 8.64 -11.32 67.73
CA TYR A 136 7.45 -11.55 66.92
C TYR A 136 6.76 -12.77 67.49
N TYR A 137 5.49 -12.62 67.85
CA TYR A 137 4.74 -13.72 68.44
C TYR A 137 3.27 -13.65 68.05
N ARG A 138 2.57 -14.76 68.24
CA ARG A 138 1.12 -14.82 68.20
C ARG A 138 0.65 -15.23 69.59
N GLN A 139 -0.34 -14.51 70.11
CA GLN A 139 -0.97 -14.88 71.36
C GLN A 139 -2.02 -15.96 71.07
N HIS A 140 -1.86 -17.13 71.68
CA HIS A 140 -2.74 -18.30 71.50
C HIS A 140 -3.30 -18.77 72.85
N THR A 141 -3.53 -17.84 73.79
CA THR A 141 -3.92 -18.13 75.18
C THR A 141 -5.26 -17.50 75.54
N GLU A 142 -5.95 -18.00 76.58
CA GLU A 142 -7.24 -17.45 77.06
C GLU A 142 -7.14 -16.05 77.69
N ALA A 143 -5.98 -15.40 77.67
CA ALA A 143 -5.80 -14.02 78.16
C ALA A 143 -6.58 -13.00 77.31
N LYS A 144 -6.95 -11.85 77.89
CA LYS A 144 -7.73 -10.81 77.17
C LYS A 144 -6.87 -10.11 76.10
N GLY A 145 -7.35 -10.09 74.85
CA GLY A 145 -6.69 -9.51 73.66
C GLY A 145 -7.20 -10.12 72.34
N ARG A 146 -6.74 -9.63 71.18
CA ARG A 146 -7.10 -10.20 69.86
C ARG A 146 -6.29 -11.48 69.60
N GLN A 147 -6.95 -12.63 69.70
CA GLN A 147 -6.33 -13.95 69.67
C GLN A 147 -5.85 -14.37 68.27
N GLY A 148 -4.72 -15.08 68.21
CA GLY A 148 -4.14 -15.63 66.98
C GLY A 148 -3.51 -14.60 66.02
N GLU A 149 -3.67 -13.31 66.29
CA GLU A 149 -3.06 -12.24 65.52
C GLU A 149 -1.56 -12.10 65.81
N LYS A 150 -0.79 -11.78 64.78
CA LYS A 150 0.65 -11.52 64.93
C LYS A 150 0.85 -10.18 65.64
N LYS A 151 1.71 -10.21 66.65
CA LYS A 151 2.16 -9.03 67.40
C LYS A 151 3.63 -8.76 67.10
N ILE A 152 3.97 -7.48 67.07
CA ILE A 152 5.34 -7.00 67.14
C ILE A 152 5.56 -6.43 68.53
N GLY A 153 6.66 -6.84 69.17
CA GLY A 153 7.04 -6.34 70.48
C GLY A 153 8.50 -5.94 70.52
N TYR A 154 8.80 -4.93 71.32
CA TYR A 154 10.17 -4.58 71.72
C TYR A 154 10.19 -4.53 73.24
N PHE A 155 11.19 -5.17 73.84
CA PHE A 155 11.37 -5.14 75.28
C PHE A 155 12.70 -4.50 75.66
N LYS A 156 12.77 -3.95 76.87
CA LYS A 156 13.99 -3.42 77.46
C LYS A 156 14.05 -3.72 78.96
N TYR A 157 15.21 -4.15 79.42
CA TYR A 157 15.46 -4.52 80.82
C TYR A 157 15.92 -3.34 81.67
N PHE A 158 15.17 -3.05 82.73
CA PHE A 158 15.45 -2.02 83.73
C PHE A 158 16.00 -2.65 85.00
N ALA A 159 17.33 -2.72 85.08
CA ALA A 159 18.06 -3.40 86.15
C ALA A 159 17.72 -2.96 87.59
N PRO A 160 17.49 -1.65 87.91
CA PRO A 160 17.30 -1.23 89.30
C PRO A 160 16.11 -1.88 90.04
N TRP A 161 15.10 -2.34 89.31
CA TRP A 161 13.92 -3.00 89.88
C TRP A 161 13.70 -4.43 89.37
N ASP A 162 14.63 -4.94 88.56
CA ASP A 162 14.47 -6.17 87.78
C ASP A 162 13.17 -6.14 86.97
N TRP A 163 12.93 -5.06 86.22
CA TRP A 163 11.73 -4.87 85.42
C TRP A 163 12.00 -5.08 83.93
N VAL A 164 11.14 -5.81 83.25
CA VAL A 164 11.14 -5.91 81.78
C VAL A 164 9.99 -5.11 81.25
N ILE A 165 10.30 -4.03 80.54
CA ILE A 165 9.32 -3.15 79.90
C ILE A 165 9.13 -3.66 78.49
N LEU A 166 7.93 -4.11 78.14
CA LEU A 166 7.59 -4.72 76.87
C LEU A 166 6.45 -3.92 76.21
N ALA A 167 6.76 -3.19 75.14
CA ALA A 167 5.78 -2.53 74.29
C ALA A 167 5.31 -3.51 73.21
N THR A 168 3.99 -3.64 73.02
CA THR A 168 3.42 -4.57 72.04
C THR A 168 2.33 -3.92 71.19
N GLY A 169 2.34 -4.19 69.89
CA GLY A 169 1.30 -3.75 68.95
C GLY A 169 0.88 -4.88 68.01
N TYR A 170 -0.39 -4.89 67.60
CA TYR A 170 -0.88 -5.84 66.59
C TYR A 170 -0.37 -5.46 65.21
N GLU A 171 0.14 -6.45 64.45
CA GLU A 171 0.66 -6.22 63.10
C GLU A 171 -0.42 -5.55 62.24
N LYS A 172 -1.67 -6.01 62.30
CA LYS A 172 -2.73 -5.44 61.47
C LYS A 172 -2.98 -3.95 61.73
N ASP A 173 -2.91 -3.50 62.98
CA ASP A 173 -3.21 -2.12 63.36
C ASP A 173 -2.01 -1.19 63.11
N VAL A 174 -0.79 -1.71 63.28
CA VAL A 174 0.44 -0.97 62.98
C VAL A 174 0.66 -0.87 61.45
N PHE A 175 0.10 -1.80 60.67
CA PHE A 175 0.24 -1.86 59.20
C PHE A 175 -1.03 -1.46 58.42
N GLU A 176 -2.09 -0.93 59.06
CA GLU A 176 -3.40 -0.67 58.45
C GLU A 176 -3.32 0.25 57.20
N SER A 177 -2.42 1.24 57.21
CA SER A 177 -2.18 2.15 56.07
C SER A 177 -1.66 1.47 54.80
N ARG A 178 -1.14 0.24 54.89
CA ARG A 178 -0.61 -0.50 53.73
C ARG A 178 -1.74 -0.98 52.80
N ASP A 179 -2.83 -1.45 53.38
CA ASP A 179 -3.89 -2.11 52.60
C ASP A 179 -4.74 -1.08 51.84
N THR A 180 -4.94 0.10 52.41
CA THR A 180 -5.58 1.24 51.72
C THR A 180 -4.73 1.72 50.55
N LEU A 181 -3.43 1.98 50.76
CA LEU A 181 -2.49 2.37 49.70
C LEU A 181 -2.47 1.35 48.55
N ARG A 182 -2.45 0.05 48.87
CA ARG A 182 -2.49 -1.02 47.86
C ARG A 182 -3.77 -0.96 47.01
N SER A 183 -4.93 -0.81 47.64
CA SER A 183 -6.22 -0.78 46.91
C SER A 183 -6.33 0.43 45.98
N THR A 184 -5.89 1.62 46.42
CA THR A 184 -5.90 2.84 45.61
C THR A 184 -4.96 2.71 44.40
N LEU A 185 -3.75 2.16 44.60
CA LEU A 185 -2.81 1.95 43.49
C LEU A 185 -3.36 1.00 42.42
N ILE A 186 -4.03 -0.08 42.83
CA ILE A 186 -4.65 -1.04 41.89
C ILE A 186 -5.78 -0.36 41.10
N GLN A 187 -6.62 0.44 41.75
CA GLN A 187 -7.71 1.16 41.09
C GLN A 187 -7.18 2.17 40.06
N VAL A 188 -6.16 2.96 40.42
CA VAL A 188 -5.52 3.91 39.50
C VAL A 188 -4.91 3.17 38.30
N PHE A 189 -4.22 2.05 38.53
CA PHE A 189 -3.66 1.24 37.45
C PHE A 189 -4.73 0.74 36.47
N LEU A 190 -5.86 0.21 36.99
CA LEU A 190 -6.96 -0.27 36.16
C LEU A 190 -7.61 0.85 35.34
N LEU A 191 -7.74 2.06 35.90
CA LEU A 191 -8.28 3.21 35.19
C LEU A 191 -7.37 3.67 34.04
N VAL A 192 -6.05 3.72 34.26
CA VAL A 192 -5.08 4.05 33.22
C VAL A 192 -5.09 2.99 32.11
N LEU A 193 -5.17 1.71 32.47
CA LEU A 193 -5.27 0.62 31.51
C LEU A 193 -6.55 0.76 30.65
N LEU A 194 -7.70 1.01 31.27
CA LEU A 194 -8.96 1.20 30.54
C LEU A 194 -8.89 2.39 29.59
N ALA A 195 -8.38 3.54 30.05
CA ALA A 195 -8.22 4.73 29.23
C ALA A 195 -7.31 4.48 28.02
N SER A 196 -6.23 3.73 28.21
CA SER A 196 -5.30 3.37 27.12
C SER A 196 -5.97 2.51 26.04
N VAL A 197 -6.82 1.55 26.43
CA VAL A 197 -7.54 0.68 25.48
C VAL A 197 -8.54 1.49 24.65
N VAL A 198 -9.27 2.41 25.29
CA VAL A 198 -10.20 3.32 24.61
C VAL A 198 -9.45 4.23 23.62
N LEU A 199 -8.30 4.77 24.02
CA LEU A 199 -7.47 5.62 23.15
C LEU A 199 -6.94 4.83 21.94
N ILE A 200 -6.41 3.61 22.17
CA ILE A 200 -5.93 2.73 21.10
C ILE A 200 -7.07 2.40 20.13
N TYR A 201 -8.26 2.08 20.63
CA TYR A 201 -9.44 1.81 19.80
C TYR A 201 -9.79 2.99 18.89
N PHE A 202 -9.78 4.22 19.42
CA PHE A 202 -10.06 5.43 18.64
C PHE A 202 -9.02 5.67 17.54
N ILE A 203 -7.72 5.51 17.87
CA ILE A 203 -6.61 5.63 16.91
C ILE A 203 -6.76 4.61 15.77
N ILE A 204 -7.04 3.35 16.10
CA ILE A 204 -7.27 2.29 15.12
C ILE A 204 -8.42 2.67 14.18
N GLN A 205 -9.56 3.10 14.73
CA GLN A 205 -10.73 3.47 13.92
C GLN A 205 -10.45 4.66 12.98
N GLN A 206 -9.69 5.65 13.44
CA GLN A 206 -9.33 6.81 12.62
C GLN A 206 -8.42 6.42 11.44
N MET A 207 -7.52 5.46 11.64
CA MET A 207 -6.56 5.03 10.62
C MET A 207 -7.12 4.04 9.57
N PHE A 208 -7.96 3.09 9.98
CA PHE A 208 -8.42 2.04 9.05
C PHE A 208 -9.52 2.52 8.08
N LYS A 209 -10.26 3.57 8.43
CA LYS A 209 -11.32 4.14 7.58
C LYS A 209 -10.82 4.57 6.18
N PRO A 210 -9.78 5.41 6.04
CA PRO A 210 -9.29 5.84 4.73
C PRO A 210 -8.70 4.66 3.92
N ILE A 211 -8.02 3.72 4.56
CA ILE A 211 -7.46 2.53 3.89
C ILE A 211 -8.58 1.68 3.27
N LYS A 212 -9.67 1.43 4.02
CA LYS A 212 -10.83 0.69 3.50
C LYS A 212 -11.49 1.40 2.32
N ARG A 213 -11.60 2.73 2.36
CA ARG A 213 -12.10 3.52 1.23
C ARG A 213 -11.19 3.39 0.01
N LEU A 214 -9.88 3.47 0.20
CA LEU A 214 -8.91 3.33 -0.89
C LEU A 214 -9.03 1.96 -1.56
N THR A 215 -9.12 0.88 -0.80
CA THR A 215 -9.33 -0.47 -1.35
C THR A 215 -10.65 -0.58 -2.14
N ALA A 216 -11.73 0.02 -1.65
CA ALA A 216 -13.02 0.03 -2.35
C ALA A 216 -12.93 0.83 -3.66
N SER A 217 -12.36 2.04 -3.60
CA SER A 217 -12.15 2.91 -4.76
C SER A 217 -11.26 2.27 -5.83
N THR A 218 -10.18 1.57 -5.44
CA THR A 218 -9.34 0.85 -6.40
C THR A 218 -10.12 -0.25 -7.14
N ARG A 219 -11.04 -0.95 -6.47
CA ARG A 219 -11.89 -1.97 -7.13
C ARG A 219 -12.87 -1.36 -8.13
N GLU A 220 -13.42 -0.18 -7.81
CA GLU A 220 -14.31 0.54 -8.73
C GLU A 220 -13.55 1.05 -9.97
N VAL A 221 -12.35 1.58 -9.78
CA VAL A 221 -11.46 1.98 -10.90
C VAL A 221 -11.10 0.78 -11.78
N ALA A 222 -10.82 -0.38 -11.19
CA ALA A 222 -10.55 -1.62 -11.92
C ALA A 222 -11.76 -2.13 -12.71
N ARG A 223 -12.99 -1.74 -12.34
CA ARG A 223 -14.23 -2.02 -13.07
C ARG A 223 -14.54 -0.97 -14.16
N GLY A 224 -13.66 0.02 -14.35
CA GLY A 224 -13.83 1.07 -15.35
C GLY A 224 -14.53 2.34 -14.84
N ASN A 225 -14.83 2.44 -13.54
CA ASN A 225 -15.40 3.66 -12.97
C ASN A 225 -14.27 4.62 -12.53
N TRP A 226 -13.97 5.63 -13.35
CA TRP A 226 -12.91 6.61 -13.09
C TRP A 226 -13.39 7.92 -12.47
N ASP A 227 -14.67 8.03 -12.11
CA ASP A 227 -15.23 9.20 -11.41
C ASP A 227 -15.07 9.10 -9.87
N VAL A 228 -14.21 8.19 -9.42
CA VAL A 228 -13.97 7.95 -8.00
C VAL A 228 -12.79 8.81 -7.53
N ALA A 229 -13.05 9.67 -6.55
CA ALA A 229 -12.03 10.46 -5.86
C ALA A 229 -12.03 10.16 -4.36
N ILE A 230 -10.83 10.13 -3.78
CA ILE A 230 -10.66 10.00 -2.34
C ILE A 230 -10.46 11.41 -1.77
N ASP A 231 -11.50 11.93 -1.10
CA ASP A 231 -11.40 13.18 -0.33
C ASP A 231 -10.83 12.86 1.06
N TYR A 232 -9.50 12.81 1.14
CA TYR A 232 -8.76 12.64 2.37
C TYR A 232 -7.56 13.59 2.38
N LYS A 233 -7.72 14.74 3.04
CA LYS A 233 -6.69 15.77 3.19
C LYS A 233 -6.04 15.61 4.57
N SER A 234 -4.83 15.07 4.57
CA SER A 234 -4.02 14.84 5.77
C SER A 234 -2.55 14.97 5.39
N ASP A 235 -1.74 15.53 6.27
CA ASP A 235 -0.29 15.69 6.07
C ASP A 235 0.49 14.43 6.52
N ASP A 236 -0.13 13.26 6.40
CA ASP A 236 0.47 11.96 6.69
C ASP A 236 0.64 11.12 5.42
N GLU A 237 1.27 9.96 5.54
CA GLU A 237 1.55 9.07 4.42
C GLU A 237 0.27 8.55 3.75
N ILE A 238 -0.84 8.48 4.48
CA ILE A 238 -2.16 8.11 3.94
C ILE A 238 -2.70 9.25 3.06
N GLY A 239 -2.52 10.50 3.46
CA GLY A 239 -2.84 11.67 2.66
C GLY A 239 -2.03 11.74 1.37
N THR A 240 -0.72 11.50 1.44
CA THR A 240 0.12 11.38 0.24
C THR A 240 -0.35 10.25 -0.68
N LEU A 241 -0.68 9.09 -0.12
CA LEU A 241 -1.19 7.97 -0.91
C LEU A 241 -2.54 8.29 -1.58
N ALA A 242 -3.44 8.99 -0.90
CA ALA A 242 -4.71 9.42 -1.47
C ALA A 242 -4.51 10.42 -2.63
N GLN A 243 -3.56 11.35 -2.49
CA GLN A 243 -3.19 12.29 -3.56
C GLN A 243 -2.60 11.56 -4.78
N SER A 244 -1.64 10.65 -4.56
CA SER A 244 -1.05 9.85 -5.63
C SER A 244 -2.10 8.97 -6.33
N PHE A 245 -3.04 8.40 -5.57
CA PHE A 245 -4.16 7.65 -6.14
C PHE A 245 -5.05 8.54 -7.02
N ASN A 246 -5.47 9.71 -6.54
CA ASN A 246 -6.30 10.63 -7.31
C ASN A 246 -5.59 11.10 -8.59
N ALA A 247 -4.29 11.39 -8.53
CA ALA A 247 -3.49 11.75 -9.69
C ALA A 247 -3.43 10.61 -10.72
N MET A 248 -3.22 9.37 -10.27
CA MET A 248 -3.23 8.19 -11.14
C MET A 248 -4.59 7.99 -11.81
N VAL A 249 -5.70 8.10 -11.07
CA VAL A 249 -7.06 7.97 -11.64
C VAL A 249 -7.32 9.07 -12.67
N GLN A 250 -6.90 10.31 -12.41
CA GLN A 250 -7.02 11.40 -13.37
C GLN A 250 -6.23 11.12 -14.65
N SER A 251 -4.98 10.64 -14.55
CA SER A 251 -4.19 10.25 -15.73
C SER A 251 -4.83 9.10 -16.51
N LEU A 252 -5.39 8.10 -15.83
CA LEU A 252 -6.09 7.00 -16.49
C LEU A 252 -7.34 7.48 -17.24
N ARG A 253 -8.13 8.37 -16.63
CA ARG A 253 -9.31 8.98 -17.26
C ARG A 253 -8.92 9.76 -18.52
N GLU A 254 -7.87 10.57 -18.44
CA GLU A 254 -7.40 11.34 -19.59
C GLU A 254 -6.90 10.44 -20.71
N ASN A 255 -6.09 9.43 -20.39
CA ASN A 255 -5.62 8.45 -21.38
C ASN A 255 -6.80 7.75 -22.07
N ALA A 256 -7.80 7.33 -21.31
CA ALA A 256 -8.95 6.67 -21.88
C ALA A 256 -9.81 7.59 -22.77
N ARG A 257 -9.92 8.87 -22.42
CA ARG A 257 -10.54 9.88 -23.29
C ARG A 257 -9.76 10.00 -24.61
N ILE A 258 -8.44 10.11 -24.55
CA ILE A 258 -7.57 10.16 -25.74
C ILE A 258 -7.76 8.91 -26.61
N TRP A 259 -7.80 7.72 -25.99
CA TRP A 259 -8.08 6.46 -26.68
C TRP A 259 -9.45 6.45 -27.37
N HIS A 260 -10.46 7.02 -26.74
CA HIS A 260 -11.78 7.18 -27.36
C HIS A 260 -11.72 8.11 -28.58
N GLU A 261 -11.01 9.24 -28.48
CA GLU A 261 -10.81 10.17 -29.60
C GLU A 261 -10.05 9.52 -30.77
N PHE A 262 -9.04 8.68 -30.49
CA PHE A 262 -8.36 7.86 -31.52
C PHE A 262 -9.31 6.86 -32.20
N ASN A 263 -10.16 6.17 -31.43
CA ASN A 263 -11.14 5.23 -32.00
C ASN A 263 -12.15 5.93 -32.92
N VAL A 264 -12.59 7.14 -32.57
CA VAL A 264 -13.46 7.95 -33.42
C VAL A 264 -12.74 8.33 -34.71
N ALA A 265 -11.47 8.77 -34.63
CA ALA A 265 -10.67 9.09 -35.82
C ALA A 265 -10.47 7.87 -36.73
N ARG A 266 -10.20 6.68 -36.15
CA ARG A 266 -10.11 5.41 -36.88
C ARG A 266 -11.40 5.08 -37.62
N GLU A 267 -12.54 5.22 -36.94
CA GLU A 267 -13.84 4.95 -37.54
C GLU A 267 -14.12 5.89 -38.72
N MET A 268 -13.81 7.17 -38.57
CA MET A 268 -13.92 8.14 -39.67
C MET A 268 -13.03 7.77 -40.86
N GLN A 269 -11.76 7.44 -40.61
CA GLN A 269 -10.82 7.02 -41.66
C GLN A 269 -11.31 5.76 -42.40
N THR A 270 -11.75 4.74 -41.64
CA THR A 270 -12.22 3.47 -42.23
C THR A 270 -13.43 3.69 -43.13
N ARG A 271 -14.31 4.65 -42.79
CA ARG A 271 -15.46 5.02 -43.62
C ARG A 271 -15.10 5.81 -44.88
N MET A 272 -13.90 6.39 -44.97
CA MET A 272 -13.43 7.05 -46.18
C MET A 272 -12.97 6.05 -47.25
N LEU A 273 -12.54 4.85 -46.84
CA LEU A 273 -12.16 3.79 -47.76
C LEU A 273 -13.39 3.21 -48.48
N PRO A 274 -13.26 2.78 -49.75
CA PRO A 274 -14.35 2.16 -50.48
C PRO A 274 -14.91 0.92 -49.76
N THR A 275 -16.23 0.86 -49.60
CA THR A 275 -16.93 -0.29 -49.00
C THR A 275 -17.52 -1.25 -50.04
N SER A 276 -17.60 -0.80 -51.29
CA SER A 276 -18.03 -1.57 -52.45
C SER A 276 -17.02 -1.39 -53.59
N PHE A 277 -16.92 -2.40 -54.45
CA PHE A 277 -16.09 -2.35 -55.65
C PHE A 277 -16.94 -1.92 -56.85
N PRO A 278 -16.42 -1.07 -57.74
CA PRO A 278 -17.17 -0.68 -58.94
C PRO A 278 -17.38 -1.87 -59.87
N GLU A 279 -18.58 -1.94 -60.46
CA GLU A 279 -18.95 -2.99 -61.42
C GLU A 279 -18.61 -2.56 -62.84
N ILE A 280 -17.40 -2.90 -63.30
CA ILE A 280 -16.96 -2.63 -64.68
C ILE A 280 -16.91 -3.92 -65.47
N THR A 281 -17.54 -3.91 -66.65
CA THR A 281 -17.62 -5.10 -67.51
C THR A 281 -16.21 -5.58 -67.88
N GLY A 282 -15.94 -6.86 -67.60
CA GLY A 282 -14.64 -7.48 -67.89
C GLY A 282 -13.62 -7.38 -66.75
N LEU A 283 -13.93 -6.71 -65.64
CA LEU A 283 -13.07 -6.63 -64.45
C LEU A 283 -13.68 -7.40 -63.28
N GLN A 284 -12.83 -8.06 -62.50
CA GLN A 284 -13.18 -8.56 -61.16
C GLN A 284 -12.20 -7.97 -60.16
N ILE A 285 -12.73 -7.35 -59.12
CA ILE A 285 -11.94 -6.58 -58.15
C ILE A 285 -12.22 -7.12 -56.75
N ALA A 286 -11.16 -7.26 -55.97
CA ALA A 286 -11.26 -7.46 -54.53
C ALA A 286 -10.15 -6.67 -53.85
N ALA A 287 -10.45 -6.06 -52.71
CA ALA A 287 -9.47 -5.39 -51.88
C ALA A 287 -9.65 -5.76 -50.41
N LYS A 288 -8.57 -5.67 -49.65
CA LYS A 288 -8.57 -5.71 -48.19
C LYS A 288 -7.47 -4.80 -47.68
N SER A 289 -7.82 -3.94 -46.73
CA SER A 289 -6.89 -3.07 -46.02
C SER A 289 -7.16 -3.14 -44.53
N PHE A 290 -6.13 -3.21 -43.71
CA PHE A 290 -6.25 -3.13 -42.26
C PHE A 290 -5.04 -2.42 -41.65
N PRO A 291 -5.26 -1.51 -40.68
CA PRO A 291 -4.18 -0.76 -40.07
C PRO A 291 -3.41 -1.61 -39.04
N ALA A 292 -2.10 -1.39 -38.93
CA ALA A 292 -1.24 -1.98 -37.89
C ALA A 292 -1.40 -1.32 -36.52
N LYS A 293 -1.77 -0.04 -36.51
CA LYS A 293 -1.98 0.77 -35.29
C LYS A 293 -3.43 1.25 -35.18
N GLU A 294 -3.67 2.18 -34.27
CA GLU A 294 -4.99 2.76 -34.03
C GLU A 294 -5.52 3.49 -35.26
N VAL A 295 -4.65 4.20 -35.99
CA VAL A 295 -4.96 4.97 -37.20
C VAL A 295 -3.83 4.76 -38.20
N GLY A 296 -4.18 4.31 -39.41
CA GLY A 296 -3.21 3.95 -40.46
C GLY A 296 -2.80 5.12 -41.36
N GLY A 297 -1.73 4.96 -42.13
CA GLY A 297 -1.32 5.80 -43.25
C GLY A 297 -1.81 5.27 -44.61
N ASP A 298 -2.05 3.97 -44.71
CA ASP A 298 -2.47 3.30 -45.94
C ASP A 298 -3.88 3.70 -46.40
N PHE A 299 -4.04 3.86 -47.71
CA PHE A 299 -5.34 4.07 -48.33
C PHE A 299 -5.41 3.57 -49.77
N TYR A 300 -6.64 3.35 -50.22
CA TYR A 300 -6.92 3.08 -51.62
C TYR A 300 -8.24 3.71 -52.01
N ASP A 301 -8.42 3.92 -53.31
CA ASP A 301 -9.64 4.47 -53.85
C ASP A 301 -9.93 3.95 -55.26
N PHE A 302 -11.21 3.93 -55.62
CA PHE A 302 -11.70 3.56 -56.93
C PHE A 302 -12.47 4.75 -57.51
N LEU A 303 -11.89 5.40 -58.51
CA LEU A 303 -12.46 6.56 -59.18
C LEU A 303 -13.17 6.10 -60.47
N GLU A 304 -14.49 6.23 -60.53
CA GLU A 304 -15.24 6.01 -61.76
C GLU A 304 -15.08 7.22 -62.67
N LEU A 305 -14.16 7.13 -63.64
CA LEU A 305 -13.83 8.25 -64.54
C LEU A 305 -14.78 8.32 -65.74
N ASP A 306 -15.21 7.15 -66.23
CA ASP A 306 -16.16 6.96 -67.33
C ASP A 306 -16.73 5.53 -67.24
N TYR A 307 -17.74 5.17 -68.05
CA TYR A 307 -18.39 3.85 -68.05
C TYR A 307 -17.42 2.66 -68.15
N ASP A 308 -16.32 2.82 -68.89
CA ASP A 308 -15.34 1.76 -69.15
C ASP A 308 -13.96 2.05 -68.52
N LYS A 309 -13.82 3.11 -67.71
CA LYS A 309 -12.53 3.55 -67.16
C LYS A 309 -12.54 3.60 -65.64
N LEU A 310 -11.64 2.82 -65.05
CA LEU A 310 -11.41 2.82 -63.61
C LEU A 310 -10.11 3.52 -63.26
N GLY A 311 -10.18 4.60 -62.49
CA GLY A 311 -9.04 5.10 -61.73
C GLY A 311 -8.83 4.24 -60.49
N LEU A 312 -7.64 3.70 -60.29
CA LEU A 312 -7.25 2.94 -59.10
C LEU A 312 -6.09 3.64 -58.42
N VAL A 313 -6.29 3.99 -57.15
CA VAL A 313 -5.32 4.67 -56.29
C VAL A 313 -4.88 3.72 -55.18
N VAL A 314 -3.58 3.62 -54.93
CA VAL A 314 -3.03 3.00 -53.72
C VAL A 314 -1.99 3.96 -53.16
N GLY A 315 -2.14 4.35 -51.90
CA GLY A 315 -1.26 5.29 -51.24
C GLY A 315 -0.90 4.86 -49.84
N ASP A 316 0.26 5.32 -49.40
CA ASP A 316 0.74 5.24 -48.02
C ASP A 316 1.27 6.62 -47.61
N VAL A 317 0.94 7.02 -46.39
CA VAL A 317 1.34 8.29 -45.80
C VAL A 317 2.44 8.05 -44.79
N SER A 318 3.57 8.72 -45.00
CA SER A 318 4.67 8.69 -44.03
C SER A 318 4.20 9.17 -42.66
N GLY A 319 4.47 8.42 -41.59
CA GLY A 319 4.09 8.80 -40.24
C GLY A 319 3.03 7.86 -39.66
N ASN A 320 2.40 8.26 -38.56
CA ASN A 320 1.43 7.42 -37.86
C ASN A 320 0.40 8.28 -37.11
N GLY A 321 -0.75 7.69 -36.75
CA GLY A 321 -1.74 8.34 -35.91
C GLY A 321 -2.59 9.38 -36.65
N VAL A 322 -3.12 10.36 -35.91
CA VAL A 322 -4.09 11.33 -36.45
C VAL A 322 -3.49 12.20 -37.57
N SER A 323 -2.21 12.59 -37.46
CA SER A 323 -1.54 13.41 -38.48
C SER A 323 -1.47 12.70 -39.84
N ALA A 324 -1.21 11.38 -39.83
CA ALA A 324 -1.18 10.58 -41.05
C ALA A 324 -2.57 10.50 -41.70
N ALA A 325 -3.62 10.26 -40.91
CA ALA A 325 -5.01 10.26 -41.43
C ALA A 325 -5.46 11.60 -42.02
N MET A 326 -5.02 12.73 -41.44
CA MET A 326 -5.30 14.06 -42.01
C MET A 326 -4.63 14.22 -43.38
N VAL A 327 -3.37 13.81 -43.52
CA VAL A 327 -2.64 13.86 -44.79
C VAL A 327 -3.24 12.89 -45.82
N MET A 328 -3.65 11.69 -45.40
CA MET A 328 -4.37 10.71 -46.22
C MET A 328 -5.66 11.33 -46.78
N THR A 329 -6.46 12.00 -45.94
CA THR A 329 -7.68 12.70 -46.37
C THR A 329 -7.38 13.80 -47.39
N ALA A 330 -6.34 14.60 -47.14
CA ALA A 330 -5.91 15.66 -48.07
C ALA A 330 -5.44 15.07 -49.41
N ALA A 331 -4.71 13.95 -49.38
CA ALA A 331 -4.22 13.26 -50.57
C ALA A 331 -5.36 12.67 -51.39
N MET A 332 -6.31 11.96 -50.77
CA MET A 332 -7.50 11.46 -51.46
C MET A 332 -8.29 12.61 -52.11
N SER A 333 -8.50 13.71 -51.39
CA SER A 333 -9.19 14.88 -51.94
C SER A 333 -8.42 15.52 -53.10
N ALA A 334 -7.10 15.66 -52.99
CA ALA A 334 -6.27 16.24 -54.04
C ALA A 334 -6.23 15.37 -55.30
N ILE A 335 -6.20 14.05 -55.14
CA ILE A 335 -6.20 13.09 -56.25
C ILE A 335 -7.56 13.05 -56.93
N ARG A 336 -8.68 12.99 -56.18
CA ARG A 336 -10.03 13.05 -56.74
C ARG A 336 -10.22 14.32 -57.58
N PHE A 337 -9.87 15.47 -57.01
CA PHE A 337 -9.93 16.75 -57.73
C PHE A 337 -9.03 16.75 -58.98
N ALA A 338 -7.79 16.26 -58.88
CA ALA A 338 -6.89 16.23 -60.01
C ALA A 338 -7.36 15.27 -61.12
N ALA A 339 -8.01 14.16 -60.77
CA ALA A 339 -8.57 13.20 -61.72
C ALA A 339 -9.83 13.69 -62.43
N GLU A 340 -10.57 14.64 -61.84
CA GLU A 340 -11.67 15.34 -62.51
C GLU A 340 -11.16 16.31 -63.59
N GLU A 341 -10.01 16.96 -63.34
CA GLU A 341 -9.44 17.99 -64.22
C GLU A 341 -8.50 17.44 -65.30
N LYS A 342 -7.85 16.30 -65.04
CA LYS A 342 -6.77 15.74 -65.87
C LYS A 342 -7.07 14.29 -66.27
N HIS A 343 -6.66 13.92 -67.48
CA HIS A 343 -6.91 12.59 -68.03
C HIS A 343 -5.68 11.66 -68.00
N ALA A 344 -4.48 12.21 -68.03
CA ALA A 344 -3.23 11.44 -67.97
C ALA A 344 -2.75 11.28 -66.52
N THR A 345 -2.27 10.08 -66.16
CA THR A 345 -1.95 9.74 -64.77
C THR A 345 -0.82 10.58 -64.20
N ASP A 346 0.16 10.95 -65.02
CA ASP A 346 1.26 11.84 -64.66
C ASP A 346 0.79 13.27 -64.39
N GLU A 347 -0.08 13.83 -65.23
CA GLU A 347 -0.68 15.15 -65.02
C GLU A 347 -1.52 15.20 -63.74
N VAL A 348 -2.27 14.12 -63.44
CA VAL A 348 -3.03 13.97 -62.18
C VAL A 348 -2.08 14.04 -60.98
N LEU A 349 -1.01 13.25 -60.99
CA LEU A 349 -0.05 13.24 -59.88
C LEU A 349 0.71 14.56 -59.75
N GLN A 350 1.08 15.22 -60.86
CA GLN A 350 1.72 16.53 -60.83
C GLN A 350 0.81 17.59 -60.21
N LEU A 351 -0.48 17.61 -60.58
CA LEU A 351 -1.45 18.55 -60.02
C LEU A 351 -1.68 18.28 -58.53
N ALA A 352 -1.91 17.01 -58.16
CA ALA A 352 -2.07 16.61 -56.76
C ALA A 352 -0.84 16.93 -55.91
N ASN A 353 0.37 16.64 -56.40
CA ASN A 353 1.63 16.99 -55.74
C ASN A 353 1.75 18.51 -55.50
N SER A 354 1.43 19.32 -56.51
CA SER A 354 1.49 20.77 -56.41
C SER A 354 0.55 21.35 -55.33
N ARG A 355 -0.56 20.65 -55.07
CA ARG A 355 -1.52 20.97 -54.03
C ARG A 355 -1.02 20.48 -52.66
N LEU A 356 -0.59 19.22 -52.58
CA LEU A 356 -0.10 18.62 -51.34
C LEU A 356 1.14 19.34 -50.79
N CYS A 357 2.09 19.75 -51.63
CA CYS A 357 3.24 20.56 -51.20
C CYS A 357 2.87 21.90 -50.56
N LYS A 358 1.63 22.39 -50.72
CA LYS A 358 1.13 23.59 -50.03
C LYS A 358 0.40 23.26 -48.73
N ASP A 359 -0.27 22.11 -48.68
CA ASP A 359 -1.23 21.76 -47.63
C ASP A 359 -0.61 20.90 -46.52
N ILE A 360 0.42 20.08 -46.81
CA ILE A 360 1.04 19.18 -45.83
C ILE A 360 2.24 19.82 -45.13
N GLN A 361 2.50 19.42 -43.88
CA GLN A 361 3.62 19.93 -43.07
C GLN A 361 4.99 19.45 -43.60
N ASN A 362 6.03 20.25 -43.36
CA ASN A 362 7.42 19.85 -43.62
C ASN A 362 7.71 18.51 -42.90
N ASN A 363 8.13 17.49 -43.66
CA ASN A 363 8.47 16.10 -43.26
C ASN A 363 7.35 15.05 -43.35
N MET A 364 6.16 15.39 -43.85
CA MET A 364 5.16 14.38 -44.26
C MET A 364 5.18 14.24 -45.78
N PHE A 365 4.93 13.05 -46.29
CA PHE A 365 4.81 12.76 -47.71
C PHE A 365 3.85 11.59 -47.95
N VAL A 366 3.44 11.45 -49.20
CA VAL A 366 2.51 10.39 -49.62
C VAL A 366 3.13 9.60 -50.76
N ALA A 367 3.51 8.37 -50.48
CA ALA A 367 3.89 7.41 -51.51
C ALA A 367 2.60 6.98 -52.22
N LEU A 368 2.48 7.21 -53.53
CA LEU A 368 1.22 6.97 -54.23
C LEU A 368 1.41 6.32 -55.60
N PHE A 369 0.64 5.28 -55.87
CA PHE A 369 0.48 4.68 -57.18
C PHE A 369 -0.91 5.02 -57.73
N TYR A 370 -0.97 5.54 -58.96
CA TYR A 370 -2.22 5.82 -59.64
C TYR A 370 -2.25 5.16 -61.01
N SER A 371 -3.36 4.51 -61.33
CA SER A 371 -3.59 3.92 -62.65
C SER A 371 -4.99 4.18 -63.17
N ILE A 372 -5.12 4.18 -64.50
CA ILE A 372 -6.37 4.20 -65.22
C ILE A 372 -6.46 2.92 -66.05
N ILE A 373 -7.42 2.07 -65.71
CA ILE A 373 -7.74 0.84 -66.43
C ILE A 373 -8.86 1.14 -67.42
N ASP A 374 -8.53 1.22 -68.71
CA ASP A 374 -9.50 1.38 -69.79
C ASP A 374 -9.91 -0.02 -70.28
N ALA A 375 -11.05 -0.52 -69.77
CA ALA A 375 -11.55 -1.85 -70.04
C ALA A 375 -11.94 -2.04 -71.52
N LYS A 376 -12.41 -0.96 -72.16
CA LYS A 376 -12.81 -0.97 -73.57
C LYS A 376 -11.61 -1.05 -74.51
N LYS A 377 -10.59 -0.23 -74.27
CA LYS A 377 -9.34 -0.26 -75.05
C LYS A 377 -8.42 -1.41 -74.66
N ARG A 378 -8.65 -2.02 -73.49
CA ARG A 378 -7.78 -3.01 -72.87
C ARG A 378 -6.36 -2.47 -72.71
N VAL A 379 -6.23 -1.29 -72.10
CA VAL A 379 -4.94 -0.66 -71.79
C VAL A 379 -4.98 -0.17 -70.35
N VAL A 380 -3.86 -0.33 -69.64
CA VAL A 380 -3.63 0.35 -68.36
C VAL A 380 -2.64 1.47 -68.58
N TYR A 381 -2.99 2.66 -68.09
CA TYR A 381 -2.09 3.78 -67.92
C TYR A 381 -1.74 3.89 -66.44
N TYR A 382 -0.49 4.16 -66.09
CA TYR A 382 -0.11 4.28 -64.69
C TYR A 382 1.10 5.17 -64.46
N THR A 383 1.16 5.72 -63.26
CA THR A 383 2.26 6.52 -62.75
C THR A 383 2.50 6.18 -61.29
N ASN A 384 3.77 6.08 -60.91
CA ASN A 384 4.18 5.78 -59.55
C ASN A 384 4.97 6.97 -58.95
N ALA A 385 4.43 7.55 -57.89
CA ALA A 385 5.06 8.55 -57.05
C ALA A 385 5.57 7.91 -55.75
N GLY A 386 6.59 7.06 -55.86
CA GLY A 386 7.33 6.51 -54.73
C GLY A 386 6.65 5.38 -53.93
N GLN A 387 5.54 4.83 -54.42
CA GLN A 387 4.88 3.66 -53.84
C GLN A 387 5.51 2.35 -54.34
N THR A 388 5.23 1.24 -53.66
CA THR A 388 5.48 -0.12 -54.13
C THR A 388 5.00 -0.34 -55.58
N MET A 389 5.80 -1.07 -56.36
CA MET A 389 5.46 -1.37 -57.76
C MET A 389 4.47 -2.54 -57.81
N PRO A 390 3.31 -2.41 -58.47
CA PRO A 390 2.36 -3.52 -58.58
C PRO A 390 2.94 -4.70 -59.35
N ILE A 391 2.36 -5.88 -59.07
CA ILE A 391 2.74 -7.15 -59.69
C ILE A 391 1.71 -7.49 -60.77
N LEU A 392 2.19 -7.90 -61.93
CA LEU A 392 1.41 -8.49 -63.01
C LEU A 392 1.66 -9.99 -63.05
N TRP A 393 0.59 -10.76 -62.98
CA TRP A 393 0.59 -12.15 -63.41
C TRP A 393 0.04 -12.27 -64.83
N ARG A 394 0.83 -12.87 -65.72
CA ARG A 394 0.47 -13.12 -67.12
C ARG A 394 1.06 -14.45 -67.59
N GLN A 395 0.22 -15.33 -68.12
CA GLN A 395 0.62 -16.59 -68.77
C GLN A 395 1.63 -17.42 -67.93
N GLY A 396 1.41 -17.49 -66.62
CA GLY A 396 2.27 -18.26 -65.71
C GLY A 396 3.52 -17.52 -65.21
N GLN A 397 3.74 -16.27 -65.62
CA GLN A 397 4.82 -15.43 -65.09
C GLN A 397 4.28 -14.40 -64.11
N VAL A 398 4.94 -14.28 -62.95
CA VAL A 398 4.74 -13.20 -61.97
C VAL A 398 5.90 -12.23 -62.11
N GLN A 399 5.62 -10.96 -62.39
CA GLN A 399 6.65 -9.93 -62.52
C GLN A 399 6.12 -8.57 -62.06
N PHE A 400 7.02 -7.70 -61.63
CA PHE A 400 6.66 -6.30 -61.38
C PHE A 400 6.30 -5.57 -62.69
N LEU A 401 5.44 -4.57 -62.59
CA LEU A 401 5.24 -3.64 -63.69
C LEU A 401 6.54 -2.87 -64.01
N PRO A 402 6.76 -2.48 -65.27
CA PRO A 402 7.90 -1.66 -65.64
C PRO A 402 7.94 -0.34 -64.85
N GLN A 403 9.15 0.11 -64.52
CA GLN A 403 9.37 1.38 -63.85
C GLN A 403 9.75 2.46 -64.87
N ALA A 404 9.24 3.68 -64.68
CA ALA A 404 9.50 4.83 -65.53
C ALA A 404 10.98 5.24 -65.52
N GLU A 405 11.64 5.29 -66.67
CA GLU A 405 13.07 5.63 -66.77
C GLU A 405 13.32 7.14 -66.63
N ASN A 406 12.36 7.99 -67.03
CA ASN A 406 12.49 9.44 -67.08
C ASN A 406 11.56 10.13 -66.07
N SER A 407 11.56 9.63 -64.82
CA SER A 407 10.74 10.14 -63.72
C SER A 407 11.61 10.38 -62.48
N ASP A 408 11.31 11.45 -61.75
CA ASP A 408 11.99 11.78 -60.48
C ASP A 408 11.59 10.82 -59.35
N ARG A 409 10.39 10.22 -59.46
CA ARG A 409 9.86 9.15 -58.58
C ARG A 409 9.72 9.54 -57.09
N PHE A 410 9.82 10.81 -56.74
CA PHE A 410 9.60 11.25 -55.36
C PHE A 410 8.13 11.05 -54.95
N PRO A 411 7.89 10.62 -53.70
CA PRO A 411 6.57 10.73 -53.07
C PRO A 411 5.98 12.13 -53.18
N LEU A 412 4.64 12.18 -53.23
CA LEU A 412 3.91 13.43 -53.29
C LEU A 412 4.15 14.25 -52.02
N GLY A 413 4.27 15.56 -52.18
CA GLY A 413 4.43 16.51 -51.09
C GLY A 413 5.87 16.87 -50.74
N ILE A 414 6.86 16.11 -51.20
CA ILE A 414 8.29 16.37 -50.92
C ILE A 414 8.84 17.50 -51.80
N VAL A 415 8.75 17.34 -53.12
CA VAL A 415 9.34 18.25 -54.10
C VAL A 415 8.23 18.84 -54.96
N ARG A 416 8.04 20.16 -54.88
CA ARG A 416 6.93 20.85 -55.56
C ARG A 416 6.96 20.71 -57.09
N HIS A 417 8.15 20.70 -57.69
CA HIS A 417 8.36 20.55 -59.12
C HIS A 417 9.02 19.20 -59.36
N CYS A 418 8.20 18.16 -59.51
CA CYS A 418 8.61 16.78 -59.70
C CYS A 418 8.10 16.32 -61.08
N LEU A 419 8.97 15.72 -61.88
CA LEU A 419 8.58 15.10 -63.15
C LEU A 419 8.08 13.67 -62.90
N TYR A 420 6.80 13.47 -63.17
CA TYR A 420 6.20 12.14 -63.23
C TYR A 420 6.00 11.72 -64.69
N GLU A 421 6.17 10.43 -64.97
CA GLU A 421 6.01 9.85 -66.30
C GLU A 421 4.84 8.84 -66.30
N GLN A 422 3.95 8.95 -67.29
CA GLN A 422 2.91 7.95 -67.53
C GLN A 422 3.49 6.81 -68.37
N LEU A 423 3.36 5.60 -67.85
CA LEU A 423 3.59 4.37 -68.59
C LEU A 423 2.26 3.75 -69.02
N ALA A 424 2.32 2.88 -70.03
CA ALA A 424 1.16 2.13 -70.49
C ALA A 424 1.52 0.71 -70.91
N PHE A 425 0.57 -0.21 -70.77
CA PHE A 425 0.68 -1.55 -71.35
C PHE A 425 -0.70 -2.11 -71.72
N ASP A 426 -0.72 -2.99 -72.73
CA ASP A 426 -1.94 -3.67 -73.17
C ASP A 426 -2.35 -4.76 -72.18
N LEU A 427 -3.65 -4.82 -71.87
CA LEU A 427 -4.28 -5.87 -71.08
C LEU A 427 -4.69 -7.05 -71.95
N LYS A 428 -4.50 -8.24 -71.42
CA LYS A 428 -4.95 -9.51 -72.00
C LYS A 428 -5.95 -10.15 -71.05
N SER A 429 -6.91 -10.87 -71.64
CA SER A 429 -7.82 -11.72 -70.86
C SER A 429 -7.01 -12.71 -70.04
N GLY A 430 -7.38 -12.87 -68.77
CA GLY A 430 -6.68 -13.68 -67.78
C GLY A 430 -5.55 -12.97 -67.03
N ASP A 431 -5.16 -11.75 -67.41
CA ASP A 431 -4.18 -10.99 -66.62
C ASP A 431 -4.72 -10.70 -65.21
N ILE A 432 -3.81 -10.74 -64.23
CA ILE A 432 -4.12 -10.38 -62.84
C ILE A 432 -3.12 -9.32 -62.40
N LEU A 433 -3.64 -8.18 -61.97
CA LEU A 433 -2.88 -7.09 -61.36
C LEU A 433 -3.05 -7.17 -59.85
N ILE A 434 -1.92 -7.12 -59.13
CA ILE A 434 -1.85 -7.16 -57.68
C ILE A 434 -1.18 -5.89 -57.20
N PHE A 435 -1.95 -5.03 -56.55
CA PHE A 435 -1.48 -3.82 -55.89
C PHE A 435 -1.38 -4.12 -54.40
N TYR A 436 -0.30 -3.65 -53.77
CA TYR A 436 -0.03 -3.94 -52.37
C TYR A 436 0.78 -2.81 -51.75
N THR A 437 0.79 -2.70 -50.43
CA THR A 437 1.70 -1.83 -49.67
C THR A 437 2.81 -2.65 -49.00
N ASP A 438 3.90 -1.99 -48.60
CA ASP A 438 5.11 -2.64 -48.09
C ASP A 438 4.89 -3.45 -46.81
N GLY A 439 3.86 -3.14 -46.01
CA GLY A 439 3.47 -3.94 -44.84
C GLY A 439 3.20 -5.42 -45.12
N ILE A 440 2.94 -5.83 -46.37
CA ILE A 440 2.89 -7.25 -46.75
C ILE A 440 4.29 -7.89 -46.73
N VAL A 441 5.26 -7.27 -47.39
CA VAL A 441 6.60 -7.84 -47.58
C VAL A 441 7.47 -7.64 -46.35
N ASP A 442 7.20 -6.58 -45.58
CA ASP A 442 7.89 -6.24 -44.35
C ASP A 442 7.30 -6.92 -43.11
N ALA A 443 6.20 -7.68 -43.26
CA ALA A 443 5.64 -8.49 -42.19
C ALA A 443 6.69 -9.46 -41.60
N MET A 444 6.92 -9.38 -40.30
CA MET A 444 7.94 -10.18 -39.61
C MET A 444 7.34 -11.36 -38.84
N ASN A 445 8.03 -12.50 -38.87
CA ASN A 445 7.71 -13.64 -38.01
C ASN A 445 8.30 -13.47 -36.59
N GLY A 446 8.04 -14.42 -35.69
CA GLY A 446 8.58 -14.42 -34.32
C GLY A 446 10.11 -14.52 -34.20
N ARG A 447 10.83 -14.67 -35.32
CA ARG A 447 12.30 -14.66 -35.41
C ARG A 447 12.84 -13.38 -36.05
N TYR A 448 11.98 -12.38 -36.29
CA TYR A 448 12.33 -11.14 -36.99
C TYR A 448 12.79 -11.34 -38.45
N GLU A 449 12.32 -12.42 -39.10
CA GLU A 449 12.52 -12.61 -40.54
C GLU A 449 11.34 -12.02 -41.31
N ALA A 450 11.61 -11.14 -42.27
CA ALA A 450 10.59 -10.55 -43.14
C ALA A 450 9.94 -11.60 -44.05
N TYR A 451 8.68 -11.39 -44.44
CA TYR A 451 7.97 -12.27 -45.38
C TYR A 451 8.63 -12.22 -46.76
N GLY A 452 8.95 -11.01 -47.22
CA GLY A 452 9.75 -10.76 -48.42
C GLY A 452 9.05 -11.04 -49.74
N PHE A 453 9.64 -10.50 -50.81
CA PHE A 453 9.09 -10.59 -52.16
C PHE A 453 9.02 -12.01 -52.72
N GLU A 454 10.04 -12.84 -52.44
CA GLU A 454 10.10 -14.20 -52.98
C GLU A 454 8.92 -15.05 -52.50
N ARG A 455 8.61 -15.01 -51.20
CA ARG A 455 7.44 -15.71 -50.65
C ARG A 455 6.16 -15.15 -51.24
N PHE A 456 6.02 -13.83 -51.27
CA PHE A 456 4.82 -13.17 -51.79
C PHE A 456 4.53 -13.55 -53.25
N MET A 457 5.52 -13.50 -54.13
CA MET A 457 5.38 -13.90 -55.54
C MET A 457 5.06 -15.38 -55.72
N ASN A 458 5.67 -16.26 -54.90
CA ASN A 458 5.35 -17.69 -54.89
C ASN A 458 3.90 -17.95 -54.43
N SER A 459 3.41 -17.17 -53.47
CA SER A 459 2.03 -17.28 -52.96
C SER A 459 1.02 -16.77 -53.99
N ILE A 460 1.30 -15.66 -54.66
CA ILE A 460 0.52 -15.19 -55.81
C ILE A 460 0.39 -16.31 -56.84
N SER A 461 1.52 -16.90 -57.27
CA SER A 461 1.56 -17.99 -58.26
C SER A 461 0.71 -19.20 -57.87
N ARG A 462 0.64 -19.53 -56.58
CA ARG A 462 -0.19 -20.64 -56.08
C ARG A 462 -1.68 -20.35 -56.16
N TYR A 463 -2.10 -19.10 -55.94
CA TYR A 463 -3.52 -18.74 -55.78
C TYR A 463 -4.17 -18.09 -57.02
N VAL A 464 -3.43 -17.89 -58.13
CA VAL A 464 -3.96 -17.25 -59.36
C VAL A 464 -5.21 -17.88 -59.97
N HIS A 465 -5.44 -19.17 -59.70
CA HIS A 465 -6.58 -19.92 -60.21
C HIS A 465 -7.89 -19.60 -59.47
N LEU A 466 -7.81 -18.97 -58.29
CA LEU A 466 -8.95 -18.58 -57.47
C LEU A 466 -9.64 -17.32 -58.01
N SER A 467 -10.81 -17.00 -57.43
CA SER A 467 -11.41 -15.68 -57.61
C SER A 467 -10.58 -14.59 -56.88
N PRO A 468 -10.65 -13.32 -57.28
CA PRO A 468 -9.94 -12.24 -56.58
C PRO A 468 -10.21 -12.19 -55.07
N THR A 469 -11.46 -12.40 -54.65
CA THR A 469 -11.86 -12.41 -53.25
C THR A 469 -11.18 -13.53 -52.47
N GLU A 470 -11.25 -14.77 -52.98
CA GLU A 470 -10.60 -15.93 -52.35
C GLU A 470 -9.07 -15.77 -52.33
N MET A 471 -8.50 -15.16 -53.38
CA MET A 471 -7.07 -14.92 -53.48
C MET A 471 -6.60 -13.90 -52.43
N VAL A 472 -7.32 -12.79 -52.24
CA VAL A 472 -7.05 -11.83 -51.16
C VAL A 472 -7.14 -12.50 -49.80
N GLU A 473 -8.20 -13.28 -49.55
CA GLU A 473 -8.37 -13.99 -48.27
C GLU A 473 -7.24 -14.98 -47.98
N LYS A 474 -6.82 -15.76 -48.99
CA LYS A 474 -5.72 -16.72 -48.83
C LYS A 474 -4.37 -16.05 -48.61
N LEU A 475 -4.06 -14.98 -49.34
CA LEU A 475 -2.82 -14.23 -49.15
C LEU A 475 -2.76 -13.58 -47.77
N VAL A 476 -3.84 -12.93 -47.33
CA VAL A 476 -3.90 -12.30 -46.00
C VAL A 476 -3.77 -13.34 -44.89
N LEU A 477 -4.49 -14.47 -44.98
CA LEU A 477 -4.39 -15.55 -44.00
C LEU A 477 -2.97 -16.13 -43.94
N GLU A 478 -2.27 -16.24 -45.08
CA GLU A 478 -0.90 -16.73 -45.11
C GLU A 478 0.07 -15.77 -44.40
N ILE A 479 -0.09 -14.47 -44.61
CA ILE A 479 0.70 -13.43 -43.92
C ILE A 479 0.42 -13.45 -42.40
N GLU A 480 -0.85 -13.55 -42.01
CA GLU A 480 -1.24 -13.68 -40.59
C GLU A 480 -0.60 -14.91 -39.93
N ASN A 481 -0.60 -16.06 -40.63
CA ASN A 481 0.02 -17.29 -40.14
C ASN A 481 1.54 -17.19 -40.07
N TYR A 482 2.18 -16.54 -41.03
CA TYR A 482 3.63 -16.34 -41.05
C TYR A 482 4.10 -15.47 -39.87
N ARG A 483 3.36 -14.39 -39.61
CA ARG A 483 3.59 -13.46 -38.50
C ARG A 483 3.42 -14.14 -37.14
N GLY A 484 2.42 -15.02 -36.99
CA GLY A 484 2.09 -15.67 -35.73
C GLY A 484 1.56 -14.67 -34.70
N SER A 485 2.23 -14.55 -33.54
CA SER A 485 1.81 -13.66 -32.45
C SER A 485 2.42 -12.25 -32.50
N SER A 486 3.37 -11.97 -33.40
CA SER A 486 4.04 -10.66 -33.49
C SER A 486 3.12 -9.61 -34.09
N ASN A 487 2.92 -8.40 -33.57
CA ASN A 487 2.02 -7.41 -34.22
C ASN A 487 2.47 -7.02 -35.65
N PHE A 488 1.54 -6.57 -36.49
CA PHE A 488 1.90 -5.90 -37.74
C PHE A 488 2.71 -4.65 -37.40
N HIS A 489 3.81 -4.45 -38.12
CA HIS A 489 4.67 -3.28 -37.93
C HIS A 489 4.22 -2.09 -38.78
N ASP A 490 3.60 -2.38 -39.92
CA ASP A 490 3.04 -1.40 -40.84
C ASP A 490 1.68 -1.86 -41.38
N ASP A 491 0.92 -0.91 -41.92
CA ASP A 491 -0.39 -1.16 -42.49
C ASP A 491 -0.32 -2.11 -43.68
N VAL A 492 -1.39 -2.88 -43.87
CA VAL A 492 -1.47 -3.86 -44.95
C VAL A 492 -2.63 -3.52 -45.84
N THR A 493 -2.33 -3.21 -47.10
CA THR A 493 -3.31 -3.03 -48.17
C THR A 493 -3.00 -3.97 -49.32
N LEU A 494 -4.03 -4.67 -49.80
CA LEU A 494 -3.95 -5.60 -50.93
C LEU A 494 -5.16 -5.41 -51.83
N ILE A 495 -4.93 -5.24 -53.13
CA ILE A 495 -5.97 -5.12 -54.16
C ILE A 495 -5.62 -6.05 -55.31
N ILE A 496 -6.61 -6.81 -55.77
CA ILE A 496 -6.48 -7.74 -56.88
C ILE A 496 -7.50 -7.36 -57.94
N VAL A 497 -7.03 -7.12 -59.16
CA VAL A 497 -7.85 -6.86 -60.34
C VAL A 497 -7.58 -7.95 -61.38
N LYS A 498 -8.60 -8.74 -61.71
CA LYS A 498 -8.54 -9.82 -62.71
C LYS A 498 -9.31 -9.44 -63.95
N ILE A 499 -8.68 -9.59 -65.11
CA ILE A 499 -9.25 -9.28 -66.42
C ILE A 499 -9.92 -10.52 -67.00
N LYS A 500 -11.19 -10.41 -67.40
CA LYS A 500 -11.94 -11.50 -68.06
C LYS A 500 -11.76 -11.53 -69.57
#